data_AF-G6ELG3-F1
#
_entry.id   AF-G6ELG3-F1
#
_cell.length_a   1.000
_cell.length_b   1.000
_cell.length_c   1.000
_cell.angle_alpha   90.00
_cell.angle_beta   90.00
_cell.angle_gamma   90.00
#
_symmetry.space_group_name_H-M   'P 1'
#
loop_
_entity.id
_entity.type
_entity.pdbx_description
1 polymer ?
#
loop_
_entity_poly.entity_id
_entity_poly.type
_entity_poly.pdbx_seq_one_letter_code
_entity_poly.pdbx_strand_id
1 'polypeptide(L)'
;MGWEIGIPKCAKTPHEKNLNHYQETAECGLSKKNWTLVVQAEGGTLGLSCVGPNDQSFLINAPKSPVTIRWIPHNTDAGKGWTVNLKVNTASKLACSNQYTFFGFMNDIEHGGGPLPNLTRLRSSHELSYEQFAENGGEARLTLGAQIFWNGKAHILEVLPARIGYKTNPGFPPGVIQKINTNKFEYVIIDDSWSTHVYPNGRTQNINLNWTTLFSKAIQLGLFTKPNGETATQAVYVAVETHNQAIGNLYQSKFTVSSD
;
A
#
# COMPACT_ATOMS: atom_id res chain seq x y z
N MET A 1 18.01 7.14 14.35
CA MET A 1 16.57 7.39 14.59
C MET A 1 15.81 6.53 13.60
N GLY A 2 15.63 5.26 13.97
CA GLY A 2 14.77 4.32 13.25
C GLY A 2 13.33 4.55 13.69
N TRP A 3 12.39 4.08 12.89
CA TRP A 3 10.96 4.17 13.19
C TRP A 3 10.62 3.32 14.42
N GLU A 4 9.45 3.60 15.01
CA GLU A 4 8.90 2.81 16.12
C GLU A 4 8.72 1.35 15.68
N ILE A 5 9.12 0.42 16.56
CA ILE A 5 8.89 -1.01 16.32
C ILE A 5 7.41 -1.28 16.53
N GLY A 6 6.71 -1.58 15.43
CA GLY A 6 5.28 -1.91 15.41
C GLY A 6 4.35 -0.72 15.12
N ILE A 7 3.11 -1.02 14.75
CA ILE A 7 2.07 -0.02 14.51
C ILE A 7 1.47 0.39 15.87
N PRO A 8 1.60 1.64 16.34
CA PRO A 8 0.78 2.13 17.46
C PRO A 8 -0.69 2.12 17.04
N LYS A 9 -1.62 2.00 18.00
CA LYS A 9 -3.05 2.16 17.71
C LYS A 9 -3.40 3.65 17.47
N CYS A 10 -2.86 4.16 16.37
CA CYS A 10 -2.90 5.55 15.95
C CYS A 10 -2.86 5.66 14.42
N ALA A 11 -4.03 5.80 13.81
CA ALA A 11 -4.16 6.00 12.38
C ALA A 11 -5.26 7.01 12.07
N LYS A 12 -5.05 7.89 11.10
CA LYS A 12 -6.01 8.93 10.71
C LYS A 12 -6.13 9.01 9.21
N THR A 13 -7.35 9.23 8.73
CA THR A 13 -7.52 9.69 7.35
C THR A 13 -7.32 11.22 7.27
N PRO A 14 -6.76 11.75 6.17
CA PRO A 14 -6.43 13.17 5.96
C PRO A 14 -7.60 14.16 6.11
N HIS A 15 -8.84 13.71 5.88
CA HIS A 15 -10.00 14.59 5.78
C HIS A 15 -11.01 14.33 6.91
N GLU A 16 -10.72 14.88 8.10
CA GLU A 16 -11.51 14.69 9.33
C GLU A 16 -12.98 15.16 9.24
N LYS A 17 -13.31 15.98 8.22
CA LYS A 17 -14.65 16.56 8.03
C LYS A 17 -15.54 15.77 7.07
N ASN A 18 -15.00 14.77 6.39
CA ASN A 18 -15.74 13.99 5.40
C ASN A 18 -16.57 12.89 6.07
N LEU A 19 -17.68 12.50 5.42
CA LEU A 19 -18.63 11.51 5.95
C LEU A 19 -17.99 10.13 6.21
N ASN A 20 -16.95 9.81 5.45
CA ASN A 20 -16.20 8.56 5.50
C ASN A 20 -14.81 8.72 6.12
N HIS A 21 -14.69 9.71 7.00
CA HIS A 21 -13.57 9.82 7.93
C HIS A 21 -13.43 8.55 8.78
N TYR A 22 -12.20 8.09 8.93
CA TYR A 22 -11.82 7.09 9.91
C TYR A 22 -10.64 7.60 10.73
N GLN A 23 -10.73 7.40 12.04
CA GLN A 23 -9.62 7.63 12.94
C GLN A 23 -9.59 6.55 14.03
N GLU A 24 -8.37 6.18 14.37
CA GLU A 24 -8.03 5.44 15.56
C GLU A 24 -7.03 6.30 16.33
N THR A 25 -7.38 6.67 17.56
CA THR A 25 -6.63 7.65 18.36
C THR A 25 -6.25 7.17 19.75
N ALA A 26 -6.53 5.90 20.09
CA ALA A 26 -6.35 5.37 21.43
C ALA A 26 -4.90 5.49 21.95
N GLU A 27 -3.92 5.36 21.06
CA GLU A 27 -2.48 5.44 21.40
C GLU A 27 -1.78 6.56 20.62
N CYS A 28 -2.52 7.55 20.09
CA CYS A 28 -1.88 8.71 19.48
C CYS A 28 -1.21 9.57 20.56
N GLY A 29 0.10 9.78 20.42
CA GLY A 29 0.82 10.76 21.22
C GLY A 29 0.48 12.22 20.83
N LEU A 30 1.23 13.16 21.38
CA LEU A 30 1.13 14.59 21.00
C LEU A 30 1.69 14.89 19.60
N SER A 31 2.40 13.92 19.01
CA SER A 31 2.94 14.01 17.67
C SER A 31 1.82 13.94 16.63
N LYS A 32 1.94 14.73 15.56
CA LYS A 32 1.06 14.61 14.38
C LYS A 32 1.50 13.51 13.41
N LYS A 33 2.62 12.83 13.69
CA LYS A 33 3.17 11.73 12.90
C LYS A 33 2.36 10.46 13.11
N ASN A 34 1.22 10.36 12.44
CA ASN A 34 0.32 9.22 12.55
C ASN A 34 0.48 8.30 11.32
N TRP A 35 -0.12 7.12 11.36
CA TRP A 35 -0.33 6.32 10.15
C TRP A 35 -1.56 6.83 9.41
N THR A 36 -1.60 6.68 8.09
CA THR A 36 -2.76 6.95 7.25
C THR A 36 -3.36 5.67 6.72
N LEU A 37 -4.68 5.66 6.76
CA LEU A 37 -5.52 4.71 6.09
C LEU A 37 -6.06 5.36 4.82
N VAL A 38 -5.97 4.68 3.68
CA VAL A 38 -6.60 5.13 2.43
C VAL A 38 -7.53 4.05 1.94
N VAL A 39 -8.75 4.44 1.56
CA VAL A 39 -9.67 3.56 0.84
C VAL A 39 -10.21 4.29 -0.36
N GLN A 40 -9.92 3.79 -1.55
CA GLN A 40 -10.15 4.49 -2.79
C GLN A 40 -10.85 3.59 -3.81
N ALA A 41 -11.78 4.16 -4.57
CA ALA A 41 -12.18 3.61 -5.86
C ALA A 41 -11.26 4.16 -6.95
N GLU A 42 -10.60 3.28 -7.69
CA GLU A 42 -9.78 3.62 -8.85
C GLU A 42 -10.53 3.35 -10.16
N GLY A 43 -10.28 4.20 -11.15
CA GLY A 43 -10.85 4.11 -12.48
C GLY A 43 -10.43 2.84 -13.21
N GLY A 44 -10.94 2.64 -14.43
CA GLY A 44 -10.68 1.44 -15.24
C GLY A 44 -9.21 1.22 -15.67
N THR A 45 -8.27 2.01 -15.16
CA THR A 45 -6.82 1.86 -15.35
C THR A 45 -6.13 1.97 -13.99
N LEU A 46 -5.23 1.04 -13.71
CA LEU A 46 -4.43 0.98 -12.48
C LEU A 46 -3.70 2.29 -12.19
N GLY A 47 -3.80 2.76 -10.95
CA GLY A 47 -3.14 3.99 -10.49
C GLY A 47 -3.78 5.27 -11.00
N LEU A 48 -4.98 5.20 -11.59
CA LEU A 48 -5.79 6.37 -11.92
C LEU A 48 -7.02 6.44 -11.03
N SER A 49 -7.06 7.46 -10.19
CA SER A 49 -8.22 7.74 -9.34
C SER A 49 -9.48 8.08 -10.12
N CYS A 50 -10.62 7.75 -9.54
CA CYS A 50 -11.90 8.28 -9.98
C CYS A 50 -12.02 9.77 -9.69
N VAL A 51 -13.00 10.41 -10.35
CA VAL A 51 -13.38 11.78 -10.00
C VAL A 51 -13.97 11.77 -8.59
N GLY A 52 -13.26 12.37 -7.63
CA GLY A 52 -13.62 12.43 -6.21
C GLY A 52 -12.37 12.54 -5.33
N PRO A 53 -12.50 12.66 -4.00
CA PRO A 53 -11.36 12.60 -3.09
C PRO A 53 -10.68 11.22 -3.20
N ASN A 54 -9.36 11.24 -3.42
CA ASN A 54 -8.55 10.04 -3.63
C ASN A 54 -8.43 9.17 -2.36
N ASP A 55 -8.71 9.70 -1.19
CA ASP A 55 -8.29 9.11 0.08
C ASP A 55 -9.43 8.50 0.91
N GLN A 56 -10.68 8.76 0.52
CA GLN A 56 -11.85 8.28 1.23
C GLN A 56 -13.01 8.10 0.23
N SER A 57 -13.13 6.92 -0.34
CA SER A 57 -14.26 6.53 -1.21
C SER A 57 -15.33 5.73 -0.47
N PHE A 58 -15.01 5.14 0.69
CA PHE A 58 -15.91 4.26 1.44
C PHE A 58 -15.91 4.54 2.94
N LEU A 59 -17.07 4.40 3.57
CA LEU A 59 -17.15 4.30 5.03
C LEU A 59 -16.29 3.12 5.51
N ILE A 60 -15.83 3.12 6.75
CA ILE A 60 -15.05 2.02 7.35
C ILE A 60 -15.75 1.59 8.64
N ASN A 61 -15.93 0.28 8.85
CA ASN A 61 -16.64 -0.28 10.01
C ASN A 61 -18.08 0.24 10.21
N ALA A 62 -18.73 0.70 9.14
CA ALA A 62 -20.10 1.21 9.18
C ALA A 62 -21.06 0.32 8.38
N PRO A 63 -22.40 0.40 8.63
CA PRO A 63 -23.37 -0.35 7.84
C PRO A 63 -23.20 -0.11 6.33
N LYS A 64 -23.22 -1.20 5.54
CA LYS A 64 -23.02 -1.22 4.07
C LYS A 64 -21.63 -0.82 3.59
N SER A 65 -20.69 -0.57 4.50
CA SER A 65 -19.29 -0.40 4.13
C SER A 65 -18.74 -1.70 3.50
N PRO A 66 -18.02 -1.61 2.37
CA PRO A 66 -17.23 -2.73 1.88
C PRO A 66 -15.97 -2.97 2.72
N VAL A 67 -15.57 -2.09 3.63
CA VAL A 67 -14.29 -2.17 4.34
C VAL A 67 -14.48 -2.31 5.85
N THR A 68 -13.82 -3.31 6.41
CA THR A 68 -13.71 -3.46 7.87
C THR A 68 -12.26 -3.49 8.30
N ILE A 69 -11.97 -2.78 9.38
CA ILE A 69 -10.65 -2.75 10.02
C ILE A 69 -10.77 -3.20 11.47
N ARG A 70 -9.85 -4.06 11.90
CA ARG A 70 -9.73 -4.52 13.28
C ARG A 70 -8.29 -4.40 13.73
N TRP A 71 -8.11 -3.79 14.89
CA TRP A 71 -6.82 -3.71 15.58
C TRP A 71 -6.76 -4.88 16.55
N ILE A 72 -5.86 -5.82 16.29
CA ILE A 72 -5.68 -7.02 17.10
C ILE A 72 -4.39 -6.82 17.91
N PRO A 73 -4.45 -6.85 19.25
CA PRO A 73 -3.23 -6.74 20.04
C PRO A 73 -2.37 -7.99 19.81
N HIS A 74 -1.06 -7.79 19.68
CA HIS A 74 -0.08 -8.87 19.68
C HIS A 74 1.15 -8.45 20.48
N ASN A 75 1.99 -9.41 20.83
CA ASN A 75 3.29 -9.12 21.45
C ASN A 75 4.37 -9.22 20.38
N THR A 76 5.20 -8.20 20.31
CA THR A 76 6.46 -8.18 19.54
C THR A 76 7.63 -8.33 20.50
N ASP A 77 8.82 -8.59 19.95
CA ASP A 77 10.07 -8.57 20.72
C ASP A 77 10.34 -7.19 21.37
N ALA A 78 9.72 -6.12 20.87
CA ALA A 78 9.80 -4.76 21.41
C ALA A 78 8.68 -4.41 22.41
N GLY A 79 7.77 -5.34 22.72
CA GLY A 79 6.64 -5.13 23.61
C GLY A 79 5.28 -5.21 22.92
N LYS A 80 4.26 -4.57 23.51
CA LYS A 80 2.88 -4.61 22.99
C LYS A 80 2.79 -3.91 21.63
N GLY A 81 2.33 -4.62 20.61
CA GLY A 81 2.08 -4.10 19.27
C GLY A 81 0.64 -4.36 18.81
N TRP A 82 0.32 -3.88 17.61
CA TRP A 82 -0.98 -4.10 16.97
C TRP A 82 -0.84 -4.66 15.56
N THR A 83 -1.63 -5.69 15.27
CA THR A 83 -1.86 -6.20 13.93
C THR A 83 -3.09 -5.51 13.37
N VAL A 84 -3.00 -4.99 12.16
CA VAL A 84 -4.13 -4.39 11.45
C VAL A 84 -4.74 -5.47 10.56
N ASN A 85 -5.89 -5.99 10.98
CA ASN A 85 -6.68 -6.92 10.19
C ASN A 85 -7.67 -6.12 9.35
N LEU A 86 -7.46 -6.15 8.04
CA LEU A 86 -8.31 -5.51 7.08
C LEU A 86 -9.13 -6.54 6.31
N LYS A 87 -10.41 -6.26 6.11
CA LYS A 87 -11.23 -7.00 5.15
C LYS A 87 -11.93 -6.08 4.17
N VAL A 88 -12.05 -6.52 2.93
CA VAL A 88 -12.80 -5.86 1.88
C VAL A 88 -13.86 -6.83 1.33
N ASN A 89 -15.11 -6.40 1.35
CA ASN A 89 -16.26 -7.09 0.79
C ASN A 89 -16.76 -6.28 -0.41
N THR A 90 -16.44 -6.74 -1.61
CA THR A 90 -16.78 -6.05 -2.87
C THR A 90 -18.19 -6.36 -3.36
N ALA A 91 -19.01 -7.08 -2.58
CA ALA A 91 -20.40 -7.36 -2.94
C ALA A 91 -21.32 -6.13 -2.89
N SER A 92 -20.88 -5.03 -2.25
CA SER A 92 -21.58 -3.75 -2.25
C SER A 92 -21.29 -2.96 -3.54
N LYS A 93 -22.34 -2.58 -4.28
CA LYS A 93 -22.23 -1.70 -5.46
C LYS A 93 -21.47 -0.42 -5.11
N LEU A 94 -20.39 -0.17 -5.84
CA LEU A 94 -19.57 1.02 -5.68
C LEU A 94 -20.09 2.15 -6.57
N ALA A 95 -19.80 3.39 -6.21
CA ALA A 95 -20.31 4.60 -6.87
C ALA A 95 -19.86 4.76 -8.34
N CYS A 96 -19.00 3.87 -8.83
CA CYS A 96 -18.45 3.93 -10.16
C CYS A 96 -18.45 2.54 -10.82
N SER A 97 -18.92 2.46 -12.06
CA SER A 97 -19.04 1.21 -12.82
C SER A 97 -17.68 0.76 -13.38
N ASN A 98 -17.32 -0.53 -13.20
CA ASN A 98 -16.12 -1.20 -13.73
C ASN A 98 -14.77 -0.68 -13.19
N GLN A 99 -14.51 -0.91 -11.91
CA GLN A 99 -13.43 -0.21 -11.22
C GLN A 99 -12.66 -1.08 -10.24
N TYR A 100 -11.52 -0.59 -9.78
CA TYR A 100 -10.74 -1.24 -8.71
C TYR A 100 -11.03 -0.56 -7.36
N THR A 101 -10.95 -1.31 -6.28
CA THR A 101 -10.90 -0.77 -4.93
C THR A 101 -9.50 -0.94 -4.41
N PHE A 102 -8.80 0.18 -4.27
CA PHE A 102 -7.50 0.27 -3.61
C PHE A 102 -7.74 0.55 -2.13
N PHE A 103 -7.01 -0.17 -1.31
CA PHE A 103 -6.93 0.07 0.11
C PHE A 103 -5.45 0.09 0.50
N GLY A 104 -5.03 1.10 1.26
CA GLY A 104 -3.65 1.24 1.71
C GLY A 104 -3.53 1.58 3.18
N PHE A 105 -2.47 1.09 3.80
CA PHE A 105 -1.95 1.55 5.08
C PHE A 105 -0.54 2.10 4.87
N MET A 106 -0.35 3.37 5.17
CA MET A 106 0.86 4.12 4.81
C MET A 106 1.28 5.04 5.95
N ASN A 107 2.54 5.43 6.02
CA ASN A 107 2.91 6.55 6.88
C ASN A 107 2.21 7.83 6.36
N ASP A 108 1.67 8.65 7.27
CA ASP A 108 0.85 9.80 6.88
C ASP A 108 1.65 10.85 6.10
N ILE A 109 1.25 11.16 4.87
CA ILE A 109 1.94 12.16 4.04
C ILE A 109 1.37 13.57 4.22
N GLU A 110 0.13 13.71 4.70
CA GLU A 110 -0.58 14.99 4.81
C GLU A 110 -0.44 15.63 6.19
N HIS A 111 -0.32 14.83 7.25
CA HIS A 111 -0.10 15.33 8.61
C HIS A 111 1.35 15.24 9.07
N GLY A 112 2.27 15.07 8.12
CA GLY A 112 3.70 15.07 8.36
C GLY A 112 4.15 13.84 9.13
N GLY A 113 3.73 12.66 8.69
CA GLY A 113 4.19 11.34 9.13
C GLY A 113 5.70 11.27 9.31
N GLY A 114 6.15 10.21 10.00
CA GLY A 114 7.49 10.15 10.56
C GLY A 114 8.61 10.48 9.55
N PRO A 115 9.78 10.94 10.01
CA PRO A 115 10.88 11.22 9.10
C PRO A 115 11.27 9.91 8.43
N LEU A 116 10.85 9.73 7.18
CA LEU A 116 11.31 8.60 6.40
C LEU A 116 12.77 8.86 6.04
N PRO A 117 13.65 7.85 6.16
CA PRO A 117 15.02 8.00 5.70
C PRO A 117 15.00 8.32 4.20
N ASN A 118 15.98 9.10 3.74
CA ASN A 118 16.18 9.30 2.31
C ASN A 118 16.36 7.96 1.57
N LEU A 119 16.27 7.99 0.24
CA LEU A 119 16.32 6.78 -0.57
C LEU A 119 17.58 5.94 -0.31
N THR A 120 18.72 6.56 0.01
CA THR A 120 19.99 5.84 0.24
C THR A 120 19.99 4.92 1.46
N ARG A 121 19.01 5.10 2.37
CA ARG A 121 18.90 4.35 3.62
C ARG A 121 17.52 3.71 3.81
N LEU A 122 16.64 3.81 2.82
CA LEU A 122 15.25 3.36 2.94
C LEU A 122 15.14 1.83 2.92
N ARG A 123 14.65 1.29 4.02
CA ARG A 123 14.31 -0.12 4.21
C ARG A 123 12.96 -0.21 4.91
N SER A 124 12.26 -1.32 4.69
CA SER A 124 11.03 -1.62 5.42
C SER A 124 10.89 -3.11 5.66
N SER A 125 10.34 -3.47 6.80
CA SER A 125 9.94 -4.84 7.13
C SER A 125 8.42 -4.88 7.31
N HIS A 126 7.81 -5.97 6.84
CA HIS A 126 6.36 -6.18 6.88
C HIS A 126 6.08 -7.64 7.22
N GLU A 127 5.31 -7.89 8.26
CA GLU A 127 4.82 -9.23 8.58
C GLU A 127 3.43 -9.41 7.94
N LEU A 128 3.35 -10.15 6.83
CA LEU A 128 2.12 -10.28 6.04
C LEU A 128 1.55 -11.70 6.11
N SER A 129 0.23 -11.79 6.20
CA SER A 129 -0.52 -13.03 6.04
C SER A 129 -1.76 -12.75 5.19
N TYR A 130 -1.82 -13.35 4.02
CA TYR A 130 -2.97 -13.23 3.12
C TYR A 130 -3.57 -14.62 2.91
N GLU A 131 -4.89 -14.68 2.76
CA GLU A 131 -5.62 -15.92 2.45
C GLU A 131 -6.45 -15.70 1.18
N GLN A 132 -6.26 -16.59 0.21
CA GLN A 132 -7.04 -16.77 -1.03
C GLN A 132 -7.45 -15.48 -1.77
N PHE A 133 -6.76 -15.19 -2.87
CA PHE A 133 -7.22 -14.22 -3.84
C PHE A 133 -8.23 -14.88 -4.77
N ALA A 134 -9.47 -14.38 -4.76
CA ALA A 134 -10.55 -14.61 -5.73
C ALA A 134 -10.93 -16.06 -6.09
N GLU A 135 -12.22 -16.37 -5.94
CA GLU A 135 -12.86 -17.40 -6.77
C GLU A 135 -13.29 -16.74 -8.11
N ASN A 136 -13.31 -17.53 -9.19
CA ASN A 136 -13.90 -17.17 -10.49
C ASN A 136 -13.24 -16.04 -11.31
N GLY A 137 -11.90 -15.95 -11.34
CA GLY A 137 -11.19 -15.18 -12.37
C GLY A 137 -11.14 -13.66 -12.19
N GLY A 138 -11.41 -13.15 -10.97
CA GLY A 138 -11.21 -11.74 -10.63
C GLY A 138 -9.73 -11.33 -10.56
N GLU A 139 -9.45 -10.05 -10.77
CA GLU A 139 -8.10 -9.48 -10.61
C GLU A 139 -7.92 -8.91 -9.20
N ALA A 140 -6.82 -9.27 -8.55
CA ALA A 140 -6.46 -8.77 -7.23
C ALA A 140 -4.95 -8.74 -7.06
N ARG A 141 -4.44 -7.81 -6.26
CA ARG A 141 -3.02 -7.71 -5.91
C ARG A 141 -2.81 -7.28 -4.46
N LEU A 142 -1.81 -7.89 -3.84
CA LEU A 142 -1.17 -7.38 -2.64
C LEU A 142 0.05 -6.57 -3.09
N THR A 143 0.16 -5.36 -2.58
CA THR A 143 1.15 -4.37 -3.00
C THR A 143 1.97 -3.93 -1.80
N LEU A 144 3.29 -3.90 -1.98
CA LEU A 144 4.21 -3.16 -1.12
C LEU A 144 4.78 -2.03 -1.95
N GLY A 145 4.64 -0.80 -1.48
CA GLY A 145 5.02 0.37 -2.26
C GLY A 145 5.86 1.37 -1.49
N ALA A 146 6.65 2.12 -2.23
CA ALA A 146 7.32 3.30 -1.73
C ALA A 146 7.23 4.43 -2.76
N GLN A 147 6.99 5.64 -2.26
CA GLN A 147 6.95 6.87 -3.02
C GLN A 147 8.08 7.77 -2.56
N ILE A 148 8.92 8.17 -3.51
CA ILE A 148 10.06 9.05 -3.30
C ILE A 148 9.89 10.27 -4.20
N PHE A 149 10.42 11.41 -3.79
CA PHE A 149 10.43 12.63 -4.56
C PHE A 149 11.87 13.02 -4.91
N TRP A 150 12.11 13.25 -6.19
CA TRP A 150 13.33 13.91 -6.66
C TRP A 150 13.07 14.62 -7.99
N ASN A 151 13.92 15.59 -8.33
CA ASN A 151 13.80 16.38 -9.57
C ASN A 151 12.41 17.01 -9.78
N GLY A 152 11.70 17.38 -8.70
CA GLY A 152 10.36 17.96 -8.79
C GLY A 152 9.24 16.97 -9.14
N LYS A 153 9.50 15.66 -9.06
CA LYS A 153 8.62 14.60 -9.54
C LYS A 153 8.51 13.47 -8.50
N ALA A 154 7.34 12.85 -8.41
CA ALA A 154 7.16 11.65 -7.59
C ALA A 154 7.59 10.39 -8.36
N HIS A 155 8.21 9.45 -7.65
CA HIS A 155 8.68 8.18 -8.17
C HIS A 155 8.16 7.07 -7.27
N ILE A 156 7.28 6.27 -7.82
CA ILE A 156 6.51 5.27 -7.08
C ILE A 156 6.91 3.90 -7.61
N LEU A 157 7.39 3.04 -6.71
CA LEU A 157 7.74 1.67 -7.02
C LEU A 157 6.89 0.73 -6.18
N GLU A 158 6.20 -0.18 -6.85
CA GLU A 158 5.37 -1.20 -6.23
C GLU A 158 5.90 -2.60 -6.53
N VAL A 159 6.07 -3.40 -5.48
CA VAL A 159 6.32 -4.84 -5.55
C VAL A 159 4.99 -5.54 -5.35
N LEU A 160 4.70 -6.55 -6.18
CA LEU A 160 3.53 -7.41 -6.02
C LEU A 160 3.90 -8.80 -5.48
N PRO A 161 3.97 -8.98 -4.15
CA PRO A 161 4.15 -10.29 -3.52
C PRO A 161 3.13 -11.35 -3.94
N ALA A 162 1.92 -10.92 -4.25
CA ALA A 162 0.87 -11.80 -4.71
C ALA A 162 -0.08 -11.08 -5.65
N ARG A 163 -0.48 -11.77 -6.72
CA ARG A 163 -1.37 -11.22 -7.74
C ARG A 163 -2.12 -12.30 -8.49
N ILE A 164 -3.33 -11.98 -8.95
CA ILE A 164 -4.13 -12.79 -9.90
C ILE A 164 -4.54 -11.93 -11.08
N GLY A 165 -4.42 -12.47 -12.29
CA GLY A 165 -4.78 -11.78 -13.54
C GLY A 165 -3.69 -10.84 -14.08
N TYR A 166 -2.78 -10.38 -13.22
CA TYR A 166 -1.68 -9.48 -13.60
C TYR A 166 -0.50 -10.24 -14.23
N LYS A 167 -0.27 -10.00 -15.52
CA LYS A 167 0.84 -10.57 -16.29
C LYS A 167 1.98 -9.58 -16.47
N THR A 168 3.20 -10.08 -16.52
CA THR A 168 4.35 -9.29 -16.97
C THR A 168 4.16 -8.91 -18.42
N ASN A 169 4.49 -7.67 -18.77
CA ASN A 169 4.43 -7.22 -20.15
C ASN A 169 5.75 -7.61 -20.86
N PRO A 170 5.71 -8.41 -21.94
CA PRO A 170 6.92 -8.86 -22.62
C PRO A 170 7.75 -7.71 -23.23
N GLY A 171 7.18 -6.51 -23.37
CA GLY A 171 7.90 -5.31 -23.82
C GLY A 171 8.74 -4.62 -22.74
N PHE A 172 8.71 -5.10 -21.49
CA PHE A 172 9.50 -4.55 -20.38
C PHE A 172 10.59 -5.53 -19.90
N PRO A 173 11.60 -5.05 -19.16
CA PRO A 173 12.58 -5.92 -18.52
C PRO A 173 11.92 -7.03 -17.68
N PRO A 174 12.56 -8.21 -17.53
CA PRO A 174 12.02 -9.31 -16.73
C PRO A 174 11.59 -8.85 -15.33
N GLY A 175 10.39 -9.27 -14.93
CA GLY A 175 9.77 -8.92 -13.66
C GLY A 175 9.06 -7.56 -13.63
N VAL A 176 9.10 -6.76 -14.70
CA VAL A 176 8.33 -5.52 -14.78
C VAL A 176 6.94 -5.81 -15.33
N ILE A 177 5.92 -5.37 -14.59
CA ILE A 177 4.51 -5.52 -14.94
C ILE A 177 4.03 -4.29 -15.70
N GLN A 178 4.34 -3.11 -15.17
CA GLN A 178 3.84 -1.85 -15.73
C GLN A 178 4.84 -0.71 -15.50
N LYS A 179 4.82 0.24 -16.43
CA LYS A 179 5.47 1.54 -16.30
C LYS A 179 4.52 2.63 -16.77
N ILE A 180 4.30 3.63 -15.93
CA ILE A 180 3.60 4.88 -16.27
C ILE A 180 4.57 6.04 -16.10
N ASN A 181 4.56 6.98 -17.04
CA ASN A 181 5.34 8.20 -16.95
C ASN A 181 4.46 9.40 -17.31
N THR A 182 4.27 10.30 -16.36
CA THR A 182 3.55 11.57 -16.54
C THR A 182 4.46 12.74 -16.19
N ASN A 183 3.98 13.98 -16.31
CA ASN A 183 4.69 15.15 -15.81
C ASN A 183 4.74 15.21 -14.27
N LYS A 184 3.82 14.54 -13.57
CA LYS A 184 3.71 14.57 -12.09
C LYS A 184 4.44 13.41 -11.42
N PHE A 185 4.46 12.24 -12.06
CA PHE A 185 5.05 11.04 -11.47
C PHE A 185 5.60 10.04 -12.48
N GLU A 186 6.54 9.22 -12.03
CA GLU A 186 6.94 7.96 -12.66
C GLU A 186 6.49 6.82 -11.75
N TYR A 187 5.80 5.85 -12.30
CA TYR A 187 5.23 4.73 -11.55
C TYR A 187 5.62 3.42 -12.21
N VAL A 188 6.14 2.50 -11.41
CA VAL A 188 6.61 1.19 -11.88
C VAL A 188 6.04 0.12 -10.96
N ILE A 189 5.46 -0.90 -11.57
CA ILE A 189 5.06 -2.13 -10.87
C ILE A 189 6.04 -3.22 -11.28
N ILE A 190 6.61 -3.89 -10.29
CA ILE A 190 7.43 -5.09 -10.44
C ILE A 190 6.78 -6.26 -9.71
N ASP A 191 7.09 -7.46 -10.18
CA ASP A 191 6.79 -8.67 -9.45
C ASP A 191 7.80 -8.98 -8.35
N ASP A 192 7.48 -10.02 -7.60
CA ASP A 192 8.29 -10.63 -6.57
C ASP A 192 9.61 -11.21 -7.07
N SER A 193 9.85 -11.39 -8.38
CA SER A 193 11.16 -11.88 -8.87
C SER A 193 12.31 -10.90 -8.63
N TRP A 194 11.98 -9.63 -8.35
CA TRP A 194 12.95 -8.62 -7.96
C TRP A 194 13.26 -8.62 -6.46
N SER A 195 12.43 -9.29 -5.66
CA SER A 195 12.74 -9.62 -4.27
C SER A 195 13.23 -11.07 -4.20
N THR A 196 14.04 -11.39 -3.20
CA THR A 196 14.56 -12.76 -3.02
C THR A 196 13.57 -13.68 -2.29
N HIS A 197 12.30 -13.28 -2.16
CA HIS A 197 11.34 -13.93 -1.27
C HIS A 197 10.18 -14.53 -2.05
N VAL A 198 9.85 -15.78 -1.73
CA VAL A 198 8.61 -16.44 -2.17
C VAL A 198 7.54 -16.18 -1.10
N TYR A 199 6.34 -15.78 -1.53
CA TYR A 199 5.27 -15.37 -0.62
C TYR A 199 4.15 -16.43 -0.57
N PRO A 200 4.22 -17.47 0.28
CA PRO A 200 3.20 -18.51 0.35
C PRO A 200 1.86 -17.99 0.91
N ASN A 201 0.77 -18.32 0.22
CA ASN A 201 -0.61 -18.10 0.67
C ASN A 201 -0.89 -18.79 2.02
N GLY A 202 -1.66 -18.12 2.89
CA GLY A 202 -2.13 -18.65 4.17
C GLY A 202 -1.06 -18.77 5.26
N ARG A 203 0.13 -18.21 5.06
CA ARG A 203 1.22 -18.22 6.04
C ARG A 203 1.72 -16.82 6.31
N THR A 204 1.91 -16.51 7.59
CA THR A 204 2.61 -15.29 8.00
C THR A 204 4.05 -15.33 7.53
N GLN A 205 4.53 -14.24 6.93
CA GLN A 205 5.89 -14.08 6.44
C GLN A 205 6.43 -12.69 6.74
N ASN A 206 7.70 -12.62 7.12
CA ASN A 206 8.43 -11.37 7.27
C ASN A 206 9.06 -10.99 5.92
N ILE A 207 8.66 -9.85 5.39
CA ILE A 207 9.08 -9.34 4.10
C ILE A 207 9.96 -8.12 4.32
N ASN A 208 11.24 -8.29 4.02
CA ASN A 208 12.22 -7.23 4.11
C ASN A 208 12.50 -6.65 2.72
N LEU A 209 12.18 -5.38 2.52
CA LEU A 209 12.45 -4.66 1.28
C LEU A 209 13.56 -3.64 1.49
N ASN A 210 14.60 -3.77 0.67
CA ASN A 210 15.64 -2.76 0.52
C ASN A 210 15.30 -1.87 -0.67
N TRP A 211 14.56 -0.79 -0.39
CA TRP A 211 14.08 0.14 -1.40
C TRP A 211 15.23 0.80 -2.16
N THR A 212 16.35 1.11 -1.50
CA THR A 212 17.55 1.63 -2.16
C THR A 212 17.99 0.73 -3.31
N THR A 213 18.00 -0.59 -3.09
CA THR A 213 18.42 -1.58 -4.10
C THR A 213 17.40 -1.68 -5.23
N LEU A 214 16.12 -1.74 -4.89
CA LEU A 214 15.04 -1.85 -5.87
C LEU A 214 14.97 -0.61 -6.79
N PHE A 215 15.03 0.59 -6.23
CA PHE A 215 15.07 1.83 -6.99
C PHE A 215 16.36 1.96 -7.81
N SER A 216 17.51 1.56 -7.26
CA SER A 216 18.78 1.58 -8.02
C SER A 216 18.71 0.67 -9.25
N LYS A 217 18.15 -0.53 -9.10
CA LYS A 217 17.90 -1.46 -10.22
C LYS A 217 16.93 -0.85 -11.24
N ALA A 218 15.84 -0.23 -10.79
CA ALA A 218 14.88 0.43 -11.67
C ALA A 218 15.50 1.61 -12.45
N ILE A 219 16.37 2.41 -11.82
CA ILE A 219 17.12 3.49 -12.46
C ILE A 219 18.11 2.92 -13.49
N GLN A 220 18.86 1.87 -13.14
CA GLN A 220 19.80 1.22 -14.06
C GLN A 220 19.12 0.64 -15.30
N LEU A 221 17.89 0.14 -15.16
CA LEU A 221 17.07 -0.37 -16.25
C LEU A 221 16.32 0.73 -17.03
N GLY A 222 16.55 2.01 -16.73
CA GLY A 222 15.89 3.13 -17.42
C GLY A 222 14.39 3.23 -17.13
N LEU A 223 13.92 2.62 -16.04
CA LEU A 223 12.52 2.71 -15.61
C LEU A 223 12.23 4.02 -14.90
N PHE A 224 13.21 4.56 -14.18
CA PHE A 224 13.16 5.88 -13.55
C PHE A 224 14.29 6.79 -14.05
N THR A 225 13.97 8.08 -14.10
CA THR A 225 14.95 9.14 -14.25
C THR A 225 15.91 9.18 -13.06
N LYS A 226 17.21 9.34 -13.31
CA LYS A 226 18.22 9.39 -12.25
C LYS A 226 18.03 10.66 -11.39
N PRO A 227 18.16 10.57 -10.06
CA PRO A 227 18.18 11.74 -9.19
C PRO A 227 19.31 12.71 -9.54
N ASN A 228 19.02 14.01 -9.56
CA ASN A 228 19.98 15.11 -9.69
C ASN A 228 19.96 15.99 -8.43
N GLY A 229 20.30 15.38 -7.29
CA GLY A 229 20.30 16.05 -5.98
C GLY A 229 19.72 15.17 -4.89
N GLU A 230 19.21 15.81 -3.84
CA GLU A 230 18.61 15.14 -2.70
C GLU A 230 17.30 14.42 -3.09
N THR A 231 17.07 13.28 -2.45
CA THR A 231 15.83 12.51 -2.55
C THR A 231 15.09 12.62 -1.23
N ALA A 232 13.78 12.84 -1.27
CA ALA A 232 12.93 12.79 -0.09
C ALA A 232 11.99 11.59 -0.19
N THR A 233 11.97 10.72 0.81
CA THR A 233 10.98 9.65 0.86
C THR A 233 9.67 10.24 1.38
N GLN A 234 8.60 10.06 0.61
CA GLN A 234 7.28 10.56 0.93
C GLN A 234 6.45 9.48 1.63
N ALA A 235 6.36 8.29 1.06
CA ALA A 235 5.57 7.20 1.63
C ALA A 235 6.26 5.83 1.51
N VAL A 236 5.94 4.95 2.46
CA VAL A 236 6.03 3.50 2.37
C VAL A 236 4.67 2.95 2.80
N TYR A 237 4.14 2.01 2.02
CA TYR A 237 2.80 1.51 2.22
C TYR A 237 2.66 0.02 1.92
N VAL A 238 1.67 -0.57 2.59
CA VAL A 238 1.11 -1.88 2.27
C VAL A 238 -0.29 -1.64 1.77
N ALA A 239 -0.66 -2.25 0.64
CA ALA A 239 -1.95 -2.05 0.04
C ALA A 239 -2.52 -3.34 -0.56
N VAL A 240 -3.84 -3.38 -0.68
CA VAL A 240 -4.58 -4.39 -1.43
C VAL A 240 -5.43 -3.67 -2.45
N GLU A 241 -5.41 -4.16 -3.68
CA GLU A 241 -6.27 -3.66 -4.73
C GLU A 241 -7.04 -4.82 -5.37
N THR A 242 -8.32 -4.60 -5.62
CA THR A 242 -9.24 -5.63 -6.15
C THR A 242 -10.12 -5.07 -7.24
N HIS A 243 -10.37 -5.84 -8.29
CA HIS A 243 -11.31 -5.46 -9.33
C HIS A 243 -12.76 -5.75 -8.91
N ASN A 244 -13.61 -4.74 -8.97
CA ASN A 244 -14.95 -4.75 -8.40
C ASN A 244 -16.01 -5.50 -9.24
N GLN A 245 -15.64 -6.03 -10.41
CA GLN A 245 -16.51 -6.93 -11.17
C GLN A 245 -16.52 -8.37 -10.62
N ALA A 246 -15.67 -8.70 -9.65
CA ALA A 246 -15.70 -10.00 -8.98
C ALA A 246 -16.90 -10.10 -8.02
N ILE A 247 -18.07 -10.47 -8.55
CA ILE A 247 -19.29 -10.72 -7.76
C ILE A 247 -19.05 -11.95 -6.87
N GLY A 248 -19.18 -11.80 -5.55
CA GLY A 248 -19.25 -12.93 -4.60
C GLY A 248 -18.01 -13.20 -3.76
N ASN A 249 -16.96 -12.39 -3.85
CA ASN A 249 -15.71 -12.66 -3.14
C ASN A 249 -15.61 -11.86 -1.83
N LEU A 250 -15.50 -12.57 -0.70
CA LEU A 250 -15.08 -12.00 0.58
C LEU A 250 -13.54 -12.01 0.62
N TYR A 251 -12.91 -10.85 0.64
CA TYR A 251 -11.46 -10.74 0.74
C TYR A 251 -11.03 -10.41 2.17
N GLN A 252 -10.04 -11.14 2.66
CA GLN A 252 -9.45 -10.91 3.97
C GLN A 252 -7.92 -10.82 3.84
N SER A 253 -7.37 -9.68 4.26
CA SER A 253 -5.93 -9.43 4.29
C SER A 253 -5.52 -9.08 5.72
N LYS A 254 -4.65 -9.88 6.33
CA LYS A 254 -4.04 -9.52 7.62
C LYS A 254 -2.65 -8.98 7.34
N PHE A 255 -2.36 -7.77 7.81
CA PHE A 255 -1.00 -7.27 7.75
C PHE A 255 -0.58 -6.71 9.11
N THR A 256 0.63 -7.05 9.48
CA THR A 256 1.36 -6.48 10.60
C THR A 256 2.50 -5.69 9.95
N VAL A 257 2.58 -4.39 10.19
CA VAL A 257 3.76 -3.60 9.78
C VAL A 257 4.66 -3.49 11.00
N SER A 258 5.87 -4.03 10.89
CA SER A 258 6.90 -3.95 11.92
C SER A 258 8.14 -3.38 11.27
N SER A 259 8.48 -2.12 11.54
CA SER A 259 9.71 -1.50 11.03
C SER A 259 10.83 -1.58 12.07
N ASP A 260 12.03 -1.98 11.62
CA ASP A 260 13.31 -1.77 12.31
C ASP A 260 14.06 -0.57 11.69
#